data_AF-A0A960NIA8-F1
#
_entry.id   AF-A0A960NIA8-F1
#
_cell.length_a   1.000
_cell.length_b   1.000
_cell.length_c   1.000
_cell.angle_alpha   90.00
_cell.angle_beta   90.00
_cell.angle_gamma   90.00
#
_symmetry.space_group_name_H-M   'P 1'
#
loop_
_entity.id
_entity.type
_entity.pdbx_description
1 polymer ?
#
loop_
_entity_poly.entity_id
_entity_poly.type
_entity_poly.pdbx_seq_one_letter_code
_entity_poly.pdbx_strand_id
1 'polypeptide(L)'
;GIGYPDANWTWEDLRQACQKVSDPGKGIYGVQFYRGKHESFNWVTFLWSMGGDVLAYDEPSDTWSVVFDDARGAVALDYYTRLCTEPWTDAGGRRRHGYAYKDPTDAYTKWVRGEIAFAFSYIDEKLFSTINPDVTGLAPVPLGPTGLRGAELNSRMMGIFSEIEEPAVRDAAWEFIRFYDSEEAMAIKTRVMVEGGLGRFVNPRYLKQFGYDEFVRLSPKGWAETFEIAIATGRPEPYGRHSNIAYDIMTEPLQKAESLALAGALPEDAEARLAFLQQLLRDAGDKARRDMLGEIPPEVLRLRRRTALVFLLLTGSLFIWLLRRAAKAFTPGELEVGREAPGVRRIAYGLLAPALATIFLWHYVPLVRGLMMAFQDYRLLGGSEWV
;
A
#
# COMPACT_ATOMS: atom_id res chain seq x y z
N GLY A 1 24.60 15.71 22.71
CA GLY A 1 23.73 16.57 23.55
C GLY A 1 22.25 16.35 23.30
N ILE A 2 21.84 15.11 23.00
CA ILE A 2 20.45 14.65 22.91
C ILE A 2 20.37 13.44 23.84
N GLY A 3 19.28 13.28 24.57
CA GLY A 3 19.07 12.11 25.41
C GLY A 3 19.00 10.83 24.56
N TYR A 4 19.33 9.69 25.15
CA TYR A 4 19.10 8.41 24.49
C TYR A 4 17.58 8.14 24.44
N PRO A 5 17.00 7.71 23.30
CA PRO A 5 15.58 7.39 23.24
C PRO A 5 15.21 6.20 24.11
N ASP A 6 14.32 6.44 25.08
CA ASP A 6 13.78 5.41 25.96
C ASP A 6 12.34 5.04 25.57
N ALA A 7 11.73 4.14 26.33
CA ALA A 7 10.36 3.70 26.07
C ALA A 7 9.35 4.84 26.12
N ASN A 8 9.59 5.95 26.83
CA ASN A 8 8.62 7.04 26.99
C ASN A 8 8.73 8.13 25.92
N TRP A 9 9.67 7.99 24.98
CA TRP A 9 9.91 8.96 23.93
C TRP A 9 8.68 9.18 23.07
N THR A 10 8.38 10.45 22.77
CA THR A 10 7.21 10.86 22.02
C THR A 10 7.55 11.30 20.59
N TRP A 11 6.53 11.47 19.76
CA TRP A 11 6.66 12.09 18.44
C TRP A 11 7.33 13.47 18.51
N GLU A 12 7.01 14.26 19.53
CA GLU A 12 7.59 15.60 19.67
C GLU A 12 9.06 15.52 20.04
N ASP A 13 9.45 14.59 20.92
CA ASP A 13 10.85 14.34 21.24
C ASP A 13 11.64 13.89 19.99
N LEU A 14 11.05 13.05 19.13
CA LEU A 14 11.67 12.63 17.87
C LEU A 14 11.86 13.84 16.94
N ARG A 15 10.81 14.67 16.79
CA ARG A 15 10.86 15.87 15.94
C ARG A 15 11.92 16.86 16.43
N GLN A 16 11.98 17.12 17.74
CA GLN A 16 12.98 18.00 18.34
C GLN A 16 14.40 17.45 18.20
N ALA A 17 14.58 16.13 18.36
CA ALA A 17 15.87 15.49 18.13
C ALA A 17 16.29 15.64 16.66
N CYS A 18 15.39 15.34 15.71
CA CYS A 18 15.61 15.55 14.27
C CYS A 18 15.98 16.99 13.94
N GLN A 19 15.28 17.97 14.50
CA GLN A 19 15.58 19.39 14.34
C GLN A 19 16.97 19.75 14.86
N LYS A 20 17.36 19.19 16.02
CA LYS A 20 18.63 19.51 16.67
C LYS A 20 19.86 18.87 15.99
N VAL A 21 19.72 17.67 15.43
CA VAL A 21 20.84 16.98 14.75
C VAL A 21 21.03 17.42 13.30
N SER A 22 19.96 17.87 12.64
CA SER A 22 20.00 18.13 11.20
C SER A 22 20.99 19.26 10.88
N ASP A 23 21.97 18.95 10.03
CA ASP A 23 22.89 19.90 9.43
C ASP A 23 23.06 19.53 7.94
N PRO A 24 22.06 19.85 7.08
CA PRO A 24 22.14 19.54 5.65
C PRO A 24 23.32 20.24 4.96
N GLY A 25 23.91 21.27 5.58
CA GLY A 25 25.14 21.88 5.10
C GLY A 25 26.35 20.94 5.12
N LYS A 26 26.34 19.96 6.02
CA LYS A 26 27.32 18.88 6.14
C LYS A 26 26.76 17.53 5.68
N GLY A 27 25.57 17.52 5.11
CA GLY A 27 24.89 16.29 4.68
C GLY A 27 24.35 15.43 5.84
N ILE A 28 24.12 16.01 7.02
CA ILE A 28 23.59 15.33 8.21
C ILE A 28 22.08 15.54 8.31
N TYR A 29 21.32 14.47 8.54
CA TYR A 29 19.85 14.46 8.57
C TYR A 29 19.30 13.77 9.82
N GLY A 30 18.09 14.15 10.22
CA GLY A 30 17.41 13.63 11.40
C GLY A 30 16.97 12.18 11.23
N VAL A 31 16.16 11.90 10.22
CA VAL A 31 15.51 10.60 10.07
C VAL A 31 15.56 10.12 8.62
N GLN A 32 15.71 8.81 8.39
CA GLN A 32 15.55 8.22 7.07
C GLN A 32 14.10 7.81 6.82
N PHE A 33 13.58 8.16 5.64
CA PHE A 33 12.34 7.61 5.10
C PHE A 33 12.54 7.10 3.67
N TYR A 34 11.80 6.06 3.29
CA TYR A 34 11.73 5.66 1.88
C TYR A 34 10.95 6.68 1.02
N ARG A 35 11.26 6.74 -0.27
CA ARG A 35 10.51 7.50 -1.27
C ARG A 35 10.12 6.59 -2.44
N GLY A 36 8.99 6.88 -3.06
CA GLY A 36 8.51 6.17 -4.24
C GLY A 36 7.18 5.48 -3.98
N LYS A 37 6.92 4.39 -4.70
CA LYS A 37 5.60 3.76 -4.82
C LYS A 37 5.01 3.22 -3.50
N HIS A 38 5.84 2.96 -2.49
CA HIS A 38 5.43 2.45 -1.18
C HIS A 38 5.85 3.35 -0.03
N GLU A 39 5.96 4.66 -0.25
CA GLU A 39 6.41 5.60 0.79
C GLU A 39 5.52 5.59 2.04
N SER A 40 4.22 5.31 1.88
CA SER A 40 3.27 5.21 2.99
C SER A 40 3.60 4.10 4.00
N PHE A 41 4.52 3.19 3.67
CA PHE A 41 5.16 2.27 4.62
C PHE A 41 5.78 3.01 5.82
N ASN A 42 6.42 4.16 5.60
CA ASN A 42 6.97 4.95 6.72
C ASN A 42 5.85 5.59 7.55
N TRP A 43 4.75 5.97 6.89
CA TRP A 43 3.66 6.71 7.50
C TRP A 43 2.71 5.85 8.32
N VAL A 44 2.49 4.59 7.94
CA VAL A 44 1.52 3.71 8.61
C VAL A 44 1.85 3.50 10.09
N THR A 45 3.13 3.53 10.46
CA THR A 45 3.61 3.53 11.84
C THR A 45 3.02 4.70 12.66
N PHE A 46 2.92 5.88 12.04
CA PHE A 46 2.33 7.05 12.67
C PHE A 46 0.78 6.95 12.73
N LEU A 47 0.15 6.36 11.71
CA LEU A 47 -1.29 6.07 11.75
C LEU A 47 -1.64 5.13 12.92
N TRP A 48 -0.91 4.04 13.09
CA TRP A 48 -1.12 3.10 14.18
C TRP A 48 -0.83 3.71 15.55
N SER A 49 0.16 4.60 15.64
CA SER A 49 0.47 5.33 16.88
C SER A 49 -0.61 6.38 17.22
N MET A 50 -1.48 6.75 16.28
CA MET A 50 -2.72 7.49 16.56
C MET A 50 -3.89 6.57 16.93
N GLY A 51 -3.68 5.25 16.95
CA GLY A 51 -4.73 4.24 17.11
C GLY A 51 -5.62 4.09 15.87
N GLY A 52 -5.20 4.58 14.71
CA GLY A 52 -5.85 4.32 13.43
C GLY A 52 -5.41 2.98 12.84
N ASP A 53 -6.02 2.58 11.73
CA ASP A 53 -5.62 1.41 10.95
C ASP A 53 -5.87 1.66 9.45
N VAL A 54 -5.37 0.77 8.58
CA VAL A 54 -5.58 0.89 7.13
C VAL A 54 -6.92 0.30 6.72
N LEU A 55 -7.18 -0.92 7.20
CA LEU A 55 -8.41 -1.66 6.96
C LEU A 55 -8.96 -2.17 8.29
N ALA A 56 -10.28 -2.22 8.40
CA ALA A 56 -10.98 -2.89 9.50
C ALA A 56 -11.77 -4.08 8.96
N TYR A 57 -11.66 -5.22 9.64
CA TYR A 57 -12.47 -6.40 9.38
C TYR A 57 -13.60 -6.51 10.39
N ASP A 58 -14.82 -6.65 9.91
CA ASP A 58 -16.00 -6.96 10.70
C ASP A 58 -16.33 -8.46 10.56
N GLU A 59 -15.94 -9.23 11.57
CA GLU A 59 -16.13 -10.69 11.60
C GLU A 59 -17.61 -11.12 11.49
N PRO A 60 -18.58 -10.46 12.15
CA PRO A 60 -19.99 -10.83 12.03
C PRO A 60 -20.57 -10.71 10.62
N SER A 61 -20.14 -9.71 9.85
CA SER A 61 -20.61 -9.51 8.47
C SER A 61 -19.66 -10.05 7.40
N ASP A 62 -18.49 -10.57 7.79
CA ASP A 62 -17.40 -10.97 6.90
C ASP A 62 -17.05 -9.87 5.89
N THR A 63 -16.98 -8.62 6.37
CA THR A 63 -16.70 -7.47 5.50
C THR A 63 -15.46 -6.69 5.92
N TRP A 64 -14.79 -6.14 4.92
CA TRP A 64 -13.66 -5.24 5.09
C TRP A 64 -14.11 -3.80 4.83
N SER A 65 -13.54 -2.86 5.57
CA SER A 65 -13.76 -1.42 5.41
C SER A 65 -12.44 -0.67 5.37
N VAL A 66 -12.36 0.37 4.55
CA VAL A 66 -11.23 1.32 4.55
C VAL A 66 -11.40 2.30 5.71
N VAL A 67 -10.36 2.44 6.56
CA VAL A 67 -10.45 3.24 7.80
C VAL A 67 -9.27 4.19 8.05
N PHE A 68 -8.33 4.32 7.11
CA PHE A 68 -7.21 5.27 7.25
C PHE A 68 -7.59 6.74 6.98
N ASP A 69 -8.78 6.98 6.43
CA ASP A 69 -9.24 8.28 5.91
C ASP A 69 -10.01 9.14 6.93
N ASP A 70 -9.70 8.93 8.22
CA ASP A 70 -10.32 9.64 9.33
C ASP A 70 -9.42 10.77 9.90
N ALA A 71 -9.86 11.37 11.01
CA ALA A 71 -9.12 12.45 11.66
C ALA A 71 -7.76 11.99 12.24
N ARG A 72 -7.63 10.73 12.65
CA ARG A 72 -6.36 10.17 13.15
C ARG A 72 -5.34 10.10 12.03
N GLY A 73 -5.77 9.66 10.84
CA GLY A 73 -4.95 9.66 9.64
C GLY A 73 -4.46 11.06 9.26
N ALA A 74 -5.32 12.08 9.38
CA ALA A 74 -4.94 13.46 9.08
C ALA A 74 -3.86 14.00 10.02
N VAL A 75 -3.92 13.69 11.32
CA VAL A 75 -2.89 14.07 12.30
C VAL A 75 -1.57 13.36 12.02
N ALA A 76 -1.62 12.06 11.70
CA ALA A 76 -0.43 11.30 11.32
C ALA A 76 0.21 11.83 10.03
N LEU A 77 -0.62 12.17 9.03
CA LEU A 77 -0.17 12.76 7.77
C LEU A 77 0.47 14.12 7.99
N ASP A 78 -0.14 14.99 8.82
CA ASP A 78 0.45 16.28 9.12
C ASP A 78 1.84 16.15 9.78
N TYR A 79 1.94 15.29 10.80
CA TYR A 79 3.21 15.04 11.48
C TYR A 79 4.30 14.54 10.52
N TYR A 80 3.96 13.54 9.68
CA TYR A 80 4.88 13.02 8.67
C TYR A 80 5.30 14.09 7.66
N THR A 81 4.34 14.88 7.14
CA THR A 81 4.63 15.99 6.22
C THR A 81 5.56 17.01 6.87
N ARG A 82 5.34 17.37 8.14
CA ARG A 82 6.21 18.32 8.86
C ARG A 82 7.65 17.81 9.00
N LEU A 83 7.86 16.54 9.33
CA LEU A 83 9.20 15.94 9.34
C LEU A 83 9.91 16.07 7.98
N CYS A 84 9.16 16.03 6.89
CA CYS A 84 9.68 16.13 5.53
C CYS A 84 9.84 17.57 5.01
N THR A 85 9.05 18.54 5.49
CA THR A 85 8.95 19.86 4.82
C THR A 85 9.01 21.09 5.72
N GLU A 86 9.03 20.93 7.05
CA GLU A 86 9.03 22.05 8.00
C GLU A 86 10.12 23.07 7.63
N PRO A 87 9.78 24.36 7.38
CA PRO A 87 10.76 25.36 7.00
C PRO A 87 11.59 25.77 8.23
N TRP A 88 12.91 25.85 8.06
CA TRP A 88 13.81 26.34 9.11
C TRP A 88 15.05 26.99 8.49
N THR A 89 15.82 27.71 9.32
CA THR A 89 17.06 28.36 8.89
C THR A 89 18.24 27.66 9.56
N ASP A 90 19.20 27.20 8.77
CA ASP A 90 20.41 26.56 9.30
C ASP A 90 21.36 27.56 9.96
N ALA A 91 22.36 27.07 10.69
CA ALA A 91 23.35 27.92 11.36
C ALA A 91 24.14 28.82 10.39
N GLY A 92 24.14 28.50 9.09
CA GLY A 92 24.73 29.31 8.02
C GLY A 92 23.76 30.31 7.38
N GLY A 93 22.56 30.49 7.93
CA GLY A 93 21.56 31.42 7.43
C GLY A 93 20.82 30.93 6.18
N ARG A 94 21.00 29.67 5.75
CA ARG A 94 20.32 29.13 4.58
C ARG A 94 18.97 28.56 4.97
N ARG A 95 17.95 28.85 4.16
CA ARG A 95 16.62 28.25 4.30
C ARG A 95 16.68 26.76 3.94
N ARG A 96 16.12 25.92 4.81
CA ARG A 96 16.02 24.47 4.69
C ARG A 96 14.57 24.03 4.87
N HIS A 97 14.28 22.81 4.45
CA HIS A 97 12.97 22.17 4.57
C HIS A 97 13.15 20.76 5.11
N GLY A 98 12.40 20.44 6.16
CA GLY A 98 12.38 19.14 6.79
C GLY A 98 13.70 18.70 7.41
N TYR A 99 13.65 17.49 7.94
CA TYR A 99 14.73 16.78 8.62
C TYR A 99 14.95 15.38 8.03
N ALA A 100 14.00 14.91 7.21
CA ALA A 100 14.03 13.58 6.63
C ALA A 100 14.97 13.48 5.42
N TYR A 101 15.73 12.39 5.37
CA TYR A 101 16.48 11.97 4.18
C TYR A 101 15.71 10.89 3.43
N LYS A 102 15.48 11.11 2.13
CA LYS A 102 14.56 10.31 1.30
C LYS A 102 15.17 9.77 0.00
N ASP A 103 16.43 10.05 -0.28
CA ASP A 103 17.09 9.58 -1.50
C ASP A 103 17.56 8.12 -1.31
N PRO A 104 17.04 7.15 -2.07
CA PRO A 104 17.43 5.76 -1.91
C PRO A 104 18.84 5.46 -2.43
N THR A 105 19.44 6.34 -3.26
CA THR A 105 20.70 6.04 -3.95
C THR A 105 21.90 5.95 -2.99
N ASP A 106 21.88 6.70 -1.90
CA ASP A 106 22.98 6.77 -0.94
C ASP A 106 22.53 6.73 0.53
N ALA A 107 21.24 6.54 0.83
CA ALA A 107 20.73 6.47 2.21
C ALA A 107 21.51 5.48 3.09
N TYR A 108 21.80 4.28 2.57
CA TYR A 108 22.60 3.29 3.30
C TYR A 108 24.02 3.79 3.57
N THR A 109 24.67 4.41 2.58
CA THR A 109 26.02 4.97 2.73
C THR A 109 26.04 6.08 3.78
N LYS A 110 25.03 6.94 3.81
CA LYS A 110 24.87 8.00 4.82
C LYS A 110 24.66 7.44 6.21
N TRP A 111 23.81 6.42 6.35
CA TRP A 111 23.61 5.70 7.60
C TRP A 111 24.94 5.16 8.15
N VAL A 112 25.71 4.43 7.34
CA VAL A 112 27.01 3.86 7.72
C VAL A 112 28.02 4.94 8.13
N ARG A 113 27.95 6.14 7.52
CA ARG A 113 28.81 7.29 7.86
C ARG A 113 28.36 8.08 9.10
N GLY A 114 27.23 7.72 9.72
CA GLY A 114 26.66 8.48 10.83
C GLY A 114 26.07 9.83 10.41
N GLU A 115 25.71 9.98 9.14
CA GLU A 115 25.09 11.18 8.57
C GLU A 115 23.54 11.17 8.71
N ILE A 116 22.98 10.12 9.28
CA ILE A 116 21.54 9.97 9.59
C ILE A 116 21.43 9.55 11.06
N ALA A 117 20.63 10.26 11.86
CA ALA A 117 20.50 9.96 13.29
C ALA A 117 19.50 8.84 13.60
N PHE A 118 18.38 8.77 12.86
CA PHE A 118 17.30 7.79 13.09
C PHE A 118 16.92 7.06 11.81
N ALA A 119 16.65 5.77 11.90
CA ALA A 119 16.08 4.96 10.83
C ALA A 119 15.10 3.94 11.42
N PHE A 120 13.99 3.70 10.73
CA PHE A 120 13.06 2.63 11.07
C PHE A 120 13.56 1.32 10.44
N SER A 121 13.59 0.25 11.22
CA SER A 121 14.01 -1.08 10.75
C SER A 121 13.31 -2.18 11.55
N TYR A 122 13.22 -3.36 10.97
CA TYR A 122 12.82 -4.56 11.70
C TYR A 122 13.92 -4.99 12.65
N ILE A 123 13.50 -5.56 13.79
CA ILE A 123 14.41 -6.18 14.74
C ILE A 123 14.54 -7.66 14.38
N ASP A 124 15.43 -7.94 13.44
CA ASP A 124 15.71 -9.28 12.92
C ASP A 124 17.23 -9.57 12.83
N GLU A 125 17.57 -10.80 12.44
CA GLU A 125 18.96 -11.24 12.28
C GLU A 125 19.74 -10.39 11.25
N LYS A 126 19.04 -9.90 10.22
CA LYS A 126 19.63 -9.06 9.16
C LYS A 126 20.07 -7.72 9.74
N LEU A 127 19.24 -7.06 10.54
CA LEU A 127 19.62 -5.83 11.22
C LEU A 127 20.90 -6.05 12.03
N PHE A 128 20.94 -7.12 12.84
CA PHE A 128 22.10 -7.41 13.68
C PHE A 128 23.38 -7.70 12.91
N SER A 129 23.28 -8.27 11.70
CA SER A 129 24.45 -8.47 10.84
C SER A 129 25.01 -7.19 10.22
N THR A 130 24.26 -6.08 10.24
CA THR A 130 24.58 -4.85 9.48
C THR A 130 24.88 -3.64 10.35
N ILE A 131 24.40 -3.60 11.59
CA ILE A 131 24.64 -2.46 12.50
C ILE A 131 25.91 -2.64 13.33
N ASN A 132 26.51 -1.52 13.73
CA ASN A 132 27.57 -1.51 14.73
C ASN A 132 26.95 -1.21 16.11
N PRO A 133 26.85 -2.18 17.03
CA PRO A 133 26.18 -1.99 18.32
C PRO A 133 26.87 -1.01 19.25
N ASP A 134 28.16 -0.71 19.03
CA ASP A 134 28.91 0.21 19.89
C ASP A 134 28.51 1.67 19.62
N VAL A 135 27.89 1.95 18.46
CA VAL A 135 27.46 3.28 18.04
C VAL A 135 25.97 3.35 17.65
N THR A 136 25.30 2.21 17.50
CA THR A 136 23.88 2.13 17.13
C THR A 136 23.04 1.64 18.31
N GLY A 137 22.14 2.51 18.78
CA GLY A 137 21.09 2.15 19.73
C GLY A 137 19.82 1.63 19.05
N LEU A 138 18.94 1.03 19.85
CA LEU A 138 17.56 0.69 19.46
C LEU A 138 16.60 1.32 20.46
N ALA A 139 15.45 1.75 19.94
CA ALA A 139 14.35 2.27 20.72
C ALA A 139 13.03 1.88 20.04
N PRO A 140 11.93 1.74 20.79
CA PRO A 140 10.64 1.47 20.20
C PRO A 140 10.16 2.67 19.37
N VAL A 141 9.18 2.43 18.49
CA VAL A 141 8.44 3.50 17.84
C VAL A 141 7.95 4.50 18.90
N PRO A 142 8.11 5.82 18.67
CA PRO A 142 7.75 6.83 19.66
C PRO A 142 6.24 6.88 19.88
N LEU A 143 5.85 7.24 21.10
CA LEU A 143 4.47 7.49 21.48
C LEU A 143 3.87 8.64 20.67
N GLY A 144 2.73 8.37 20.03
CA GLY A 144 1.88 9.41 19.47
C GLY A 144 1.20 10.25 20.55
N PRO A 145 0.52 11.34 20.15
CA PRO A 145 -0.17 12.24 21.08
C PRO A 145 -1.33 11.58 21.85
N THR A 146 -1.79 10.40 21.42
CA THR A 146 -2.79 9.58 22.13
C THR A 146 -2.18 8.73 23.25
N GLY A 147 -0.84 8.72 23.41
CA GLY A 147 -0.14 7.79 24.29
C GLY A 147 -0.07 6.37 23.75
N LEU A 148 -0.47 6.14 22.49
CA LEU A 148 -0.31 4.87 21.79
C LEU A 148 0.94 4.89 20.92
N ARG A 149 1.42 3.71 20.55
CA ARG A 149 2.40 3.50 19.49
C ARG A 149 1.99 2.30 18.67
N GLY A 150 2.45 2.23 17.44
CA GLY A 150 2.32 1.03 16.63
C GLY A 150 3.53 0.86 15.73
N ALA A 151 4.15 -0.30 15.80
CA ALA A 151 5.19 -0.73 14.88
C ALA A 151 4.62 -1.75 13.91
N GLU A 152 5.30 -1.99 12.80
CA GLU A 152 4.93 -3.11 11.95
C GLU A 152 5.38 -4.42 12.57
N LEU A 153 4.49 -5.40 12.55
CA LEU A 153 4.78 -6.80 12.80
C LEU A 153 4.74 -7.55 11.47
N ASN A 154 5.93 -7.81 10.93
CA ASN A 154 6.09 -8.67 9.76
C ASN A 154 6.49 -10.08 10.20
N SER A 155 5.95 -11.10 9.54
CA SER A 155 6.35 -12.50 9.72
C SER A 155 6.39 -13.18 8.37
N ARG A 156 7.56 -13.73 8.03
CA ARG A 156 7.70 -14.52 6.80
C ARG A 156 6.92 -15.81 6.97
N MET A 157 6.15 -16.17 5.96
CA MET A 157 5.41 -17.42 5.91
C MET A 157 6.07 -18.37 4.91
N MET A 158 6.09 -19.66 5.24
CA MET A 158 6.42 -20.72 4.28
C MET A 158 5.13 -21.28 3.69
N GLY A 159 5.11 -21.47 2.38
CA GLY A 159 4.00 -22.08 1.65
C GLY A 159 4.45 -23.33 0.91
N ILE A 160 3.54 -24.29 0.76
CA ILE A 160 3.74 -25.48 -0.09
C ILE A 160 2.98 -25.22 -1.39
N PHE A 161 3.66 -25.36 -2.54
CA PHE A 161 3.03 -25.25 -3.85
C PHE A 161 1.99 -26.37 -4.04
N SER A 162 0.79 -26.02 -4.50
CA SER A 162 -0.34 -26.97 -4.55
C SER A 162 -0.20 -28.04 -5.64
N GLU A 163 0.63 -27.80 -6.66
CA GLU A 163 0.80 -28.73 -7.80
C GLU A 163 2.03 -29.64 -7.64
N ILE A 164 2.51 -29.85 -6.41
CA ILE A 164 3.54 -30.87 -6.14
C ILE A 164 2.91 -32.25 -6.40
N GLU A 165 3.30 -32.88 -7.50
CA GLU A 165 2.79 -34.19 -7.91
C GLU A 165 3.34 -35.35 -7.06
N GLU A 166 4.62 -35.29 -6.68
CA GLU A 166 5.31 -36.34 -5.92
C GLU A 166 4.98 -36.24 -4.42
N PRO A 167 4.25 -37.22 -3.84
CA PRO A 167 3.86 -37.17 -2.43
C PRO A 167 5.06 -37.10 -1.48
N ALA A 168 6.16 -37.79 -1.77
CA ALA A 168 7.34 -37.77 -0.91
C ALA A 168 7.96 -36.37 -0.79
N VAL A 169 7.93 -35.58 -1.88
CA VAL A 169 8.44 -34.19 -1.88
C VAL A 169 7.51 -33.28 -1.07
N ARG A 170 6.19 -33.43 -1.24
CA ARG A 170 5.20 -32.67 -0.46
C ARG A 170 5.33 -32.96 1.03
N ASP A 171 5.47 -34.23 1.39
CA ASP A 171 5.55 -34.65 2.79
C ASP A 171 6.88 -34.18 3.41
N ALA A 172 8.00 -34.28 2.68
CA ALA A 172 9.29 -33.73 3.12
C ALA A 172 9.25 -32.19 3.30
N ALA A 173 8.57 -31.47 2.40
CA ALA A 173 8.39 -30.02 2.54
C ALA A 173 7.59 -29.67 3.80
N TRP A 174 6.53 -30.43 4.09
CA TRP A 174 5.75 -30.26 5.33
C TRP A 174 6.57 -30.57 6.58
N GLU A 175 7.34 -31.66 6.58
CA GLU A 175 8.25 -32.00 7.67
C GLU A 175 9.28 -30.90 7.94
N PHE A 176 9.87 -30.35 6.88
CA PHE A 176 10.80 -29.22 6.98
C PHE A 176 10.14 -27.98 7.59
N ILE A 177 8.93 -27.60 7.13
CA ILE A 177 8.19 -26.47 7.68
C ILE A 177 7.93 -26.66 9.18
N ARG A 178 7.50 -27.86 9.59
CA ARG A 178 7.28 -28.17 11.02
C ARG A 178 8.58 -28.14 11.83
N PHE A 179 9.69 -28.60 11.24
CA PHE A 179 10.99 -28.56 11.90
C PHE A 179 11.51 -27.13 12.05
N TYR A 180 11.44 -26.29 11.02
CA TYR A 180 12.11 -24.98 10.99
C TYR A 180 11.66 -24.01 12.08
N ASP A 181 10.39 -24.11 12.49
CA ASP A 181 9.77 -23.33 13.59
C ASP A 181 9.64 -24.12 14.90
N SER A 182 10.27 -25.29 14.99
CA SER A 182 10.32 -26.09 16.23
C SER A 182 11.30 -25.50 17.25
N GLU A 183 11.12 -25.88 18.51
CA GLU A 183 12.07 -25.54 19.59
C GLU A 183 13.48 -26.06 19.30
N GLU A 184 13.61 -27.25 18.69
CA GLU A 184 14.90 -27.83 18.30
C GLU A 184 15.63 -26.95 17.27
N ALA A 185 14.95 -26.55 16.20
CA ALA A 185 15.55 -25.67 15.20
C ALA A 185 15.91 -24.30 15.80
N MET A 186 15.09 -23.77 16.71
CA MET A 186 15.38 -22.53 17.41
C MET A 186 16.61 -22.65 18.33
N ALA A 187 16.78 -23.78 19.02
CA ALA A 187 17.97 -24.08 19.81
C ALA A 187 19.22 -24.15 18.93
N ILE A 188 19.13 -24.80 17.77
CA ILE A 188 20.24 -24.88 16.80
C ILE A 188 20.62 -23.48 16.29
N LYS A 189 19.65 -22.67 15.84
CA LYS A 189 19.88 -21.29 15.36
C LYS A 189 20.55 -20.45 16.45
N THR A 190 20.03 -20.51 17.68
CA THR A 190 20.56 -19.78 18.84
C THR A 190 22.00 -20.19 19.13
N ARG A 191 22.27 -21.49 19.22
CA ARG A 191 23.61 -22.03 19.47
C ARG A 191 24.60 -21.57 18.40
N VAL A 192 24.23 -21.67 17.12
CA VAL A 192 25.10 -21.24 16.00
C VAL A 192 25.43 -19.75 16.09
N MET A 193 24.46 -18.90 16.44
CA MET A 193 24.73 -17.47 16.63
C MET A 193 25.64 -17.21 17.83
N VAL A 194 25.43 -17.89 18.96
CA VAL A 194 26.27 -17.74 20.15
C VAL A 194 27.70 -18.18 19.86
N GLU A 195 27.88 -19.38 19.31
CA GLU A 195 29.20 -19.92 18.90
C GLU A 195 29.88 -19.03 17.85
N GLY A 196 29.10 -18.42 16.96
CA GLY A 196 29.57 -17.45 15.96
C GLY A 196 29.91 -16.06 16.50
N GLY A 197 29.85 -15.84 17.83
CA GLY A 197 30.17 -14.55 18.46
C GLY A 197 29.05 -13.51 18.36
N LEU A 198 27.86 -13.91 17.90
CA LEU A 198 26.68 -13.07 17.77
C LEU A 198 25.72 -13.19 18.97
N GLY A 199 26.13 -13.88 20.05
CA GLY A 199 25.28 -14.13 21.22
C GLY A 199 24.62 -12.87 21.81
N ARG A 200 25.34 -11.73 21.86
CA ARG A 200 24.79 -10.44 22.34
C ARG A 200 23.62 -9.88 21.50
N PHE A 201 23.44 -10.38 20.28
CA PHE A 201 22.41 -9.96 19.32
C PHE A 201 21.23 -10.93 19.23
N VAL A 202 21.31 -12.10 19.85
CA VAL A 202 20.19 -13.02 19.90
C VAL A 202 19.11 -12.44 20.80
N ASN A 203 17.84 -12.66 20.46
CA ASN A 203 16.73 -12.24 21.30
C ASN A 203 16.93 -12.79 22.73
N PRO A 204 16.92 -11.91 23.77
CA PRO A 204 17.15 -12.31 25.15
C PRO A 204 16.24 -13.43 25.67
N ARG A 205 15.03 -13.58 25.10
CA ARG A 205 14.13 -14.70 25.41
C ARG A 205 14.75 -16.04 25.05
N TYR A 206 15.33 -16.17 23.86
CA TYR A 206 15.95 -17.42 23.39
C TYR A 206 17.26 -17.70 24.11
N LEU A 207 18.05 -16.66 24.42
CA LEU A 207 19.25 -16.82 25.24
C LEU A 207 18.90 -17.44 26.60
N LYS A 208 17.89 -16.94 27.30
CA LYS A 208 17.42 -17.52 28.58
C LYS A 208 16.87 -18.93 28.40
N GLN A 209 16.03 -19.14 27.38
CA GLN A 209 15.39 -20.44 27.13
C GLN A 209 16.43 -21.55 26.91
N PHE A 210 17.54 -21.25 26.23
CA PHE A 210 18.57 -22.24 25.89
C PHE A 210 19.83 -22.15 26.77
N GLY A 211 19.77 -21.45 27.91
CA GLY A 211 20.82 -21.48 28.95
C GLY A 211 22.04 -20.60 28.70
N TYR A 212 21.87 -19.49 27.98
CA TYR A 212 22.91 -18.50 27.64
C TYR A 212 22.73 -17.18 28.42
N ASP A 213 22.33 -17.24 29.69
CA ASP A 213 22.04 -16.08 30.54
C ASP A 213 23.20 -15.08 30.65
N GLU A 214 24.45 -15.54 30.54
CA GLU A 214 25.63 -14.68 30.55
C GLU A 214 25.64 -13.66 29.39
N PHE A 215 25.08 -14.03 28.24
CA PHE A 215 25.01 -13.15 27.06
C PHE A 215 23.90 -12.12 27.16
N VAL A 216 22.87 -12.36 27.97
CA VAL A 216 21.78 -11.39 28.20
C VAL A 216 22.33 -10.09 28.81
N ARG A 217 23.37 -10.19 29.65
CA ARG A 217 24.02 -9.02 30.25
C ARG A 217 24.87 -8.23 29.26
N LEU A 218 25.23 -8.84 28.13
CA LEU A 218 26.01 -8.23 27.05
C LEU A 218 25.11 -7.58 26.00
N SER A 219 23.81 -7.85 26.01
CA SER A 219 22.86 -7.16 25.14
C SER A 219 22.82 -5.67 25.49
N PRO A 220 22.81 -4.77 24.49
CA PRO A 220 22.78 -3.34 24.74
C PRO A 220 21.54 -2.90 25.54
N LYS A 221 21.70 -1.82 26.31
CA LYS A 221 20.65 -1.31 27.20
C LYS A 221 19.38 -0.95 26.40
N GLY A 222 18.22 -1.35 26.93
CA GLY A 222 16.91 -1.05 26.34
C GLY A 222 16.48 -1.98 25.21
N TRP A 223 17.36 -2.86 24.70
CA TRP A 223 17.02 -3.75 23.58
C TRP A 223 15.94 -4.77 23.95
N ALA A 224 16.04 -5.42 25.12
CA ALA A 224 15.04 -6.38 25.58
C ALA A 224 13.65 -5.74 25.71
N GLU A 225 13.58 -4.57 26.35
CA GLU A 225 12.35 -3.79 26.49
C GLU A 225 11.81 -3.34 25.11
N THR A 226 12.69 -2.89 24.20
CA THR A 226 12.31 -2.52 22.84
C THR A 226 11.69 -3.69 22.08
N PHE A 227 12.25 -4.89 22.20
CA PHE A 227 11.67 -6.11 21.63
C PHE A 227 10.29 -6.42 22.20
N GLU A 228 10.13 -6.39 23.52
CA GLU A 228 8.84 -6.66 24.18
C GLU A 228 7.78 -5.65 23.73
N ILE A 229 8.13 -4.37 23.68
CA ILE A 229 7.24 -3.29 23.20
C ILE A 229 6.91 -3.48 21.72
N ALA A 230 7.89 -3.78 20.86
CA ALA A 230 7.68 -3.98 19.43
C ALA A 230 6.71 -5.13 19.14
N ILE A 231 6.81 -6.24 19.88
CA ILE A 231 5.86 -7.36 19.77
C ILE A 231 4.47 -6.97 20.32
N ALA A 232 4.41 -6.33 21.50
CA ALA A 232 3.15 -5.98 22.14
C ALA A 232 2.33 -4.92 21.38
N THR A 233 3.01 -4.05 20.64
CA THR A 233 2.40 -2.93 19.89
C THR A 233 2.45 -3.13 18.38
N GLY A 234 2.98 -4.27 17.93
CA GLY A 234 3.12 -4.62 16.54
C GLY A 234 1.77 -4.79 15.85
N ARG A 235 1.65 -4.28 14.63
CA ARG A 235 0.47 -4.39 13.76
C ARG A 235 0.86 -5.08 12.46
N PRO A 236 0.09 -6.09 12.00
CA PRO A 236 0.36 -6.69 10.70
C PRO A 236 0.17 -5.65 9.59
N GLU A 237 0.87 -5.83 8.48
CA GLU A 237 0.58 -5.08 7.25
C GLU A 237 -0.88 -5.24 6.84
N PRO A 238 -1.45 -4.29 6.06
CA PRO A 238 -2.81 -4.39 5.56
C PRO A 238 -3.03 -5.70 4.80
N TYR A 239 -3.87 -6.58 5.36
CA TYR A 239 -4.17 -7.88 4.81
C TYR A 239 -5.63 -7.98 4.34
N GLY A 240 -5.97 -9.05 3.65
CA GLY A 240 -7.29 -9.27 3.07
C GLY A 240 -7.26 -9.22 1.55
N ARG A 241 -8.45 -9.31 0.95
CA ARG A 241 -8.60 -9.43 -0.50
C ARG A 241 -8.16 -8.13 -1.17
N HIS A 242 -7.25 -8.23 -2.14
CA HIS A 242 -6.70 -7.10 -2.91
C HIS A 242 -6.04 -5.99 -2.08
N SER A 243 -5.61 -6.26 -0.83
CA SER A 243 -4.92 -5.26 0.01
C SER A 243 -3.49 -4.93 -0.43
N ASN A 244 -2.93 -5.71 -1.37
CA ASN A 244 -1.56 -5.57 -1.86
C ASN A 244 -1.24 -4.21 -2.51
N ILE A 245 -2.25 -3.42 -2.87
CA ILE A 245 -2.09 -2.06 -3.43
C ILE A 245 -2.33 -0.94 -2.41
N ALA A 246 -2.60 -1.27 -1.14
CA ALA A 246 -2.96 -0.28 -0.12
C ALA A 246 -1.87 0.79 0.06
N TYR A 247 -0.60 0.40 0.12
CA TYR A 247 0.50 1.36 0.24
C TYR A 247 0.65 2.25 -0.98
N ASP A 248 0.36 1.76 -2.19
CA ASP A 248 0.38 2.58 -3.41
C ASP A 248 -0.66 3.69 -3.31
N ILE A 249 -1.87 3.33 -2.89
CA ILE A 249 -2.99 4.26 -2.76
C ILE A 249 -2.72 5.28 -1.67
N MET A 250 -2.25 4.84 -0.50
CA MET A 250 -1.93 5.75 0.62
C MET A 250 -0.72 6.64 0.34
N THR A 251 0.17 6.26 -0.59
CA THR A 251 1.33 7.08 -0.96
C THR A 251 0.94 8.36 -1.69
N GLU A 252 -0.13 8.35 -2.49
CA GLU A 252 -0.59 9.51 -3.26
C GLU A 252 -0.88 10.75 -2.40
N PRO A 253 -1.70 10.68 -1.32
CA PRO A 253 -1.97 11.84 -0.47
C PRO A 253 -0.73 12.35 0.26
N LEU A 254 0.23 11.48 0.60
CA LEU A 254 1.51 11.87 1.21
C LEU A 254 2.35 12.75 0.29
N GLN A 255 2.56 12.28 -0.95
CA GLN A 255 3.35 13.02 -1.94
C GLN A 255 2.69 14.34 -2.32
N LYS A 256 1.35 14.35 -2.40
CA LYS A 256 0.57 15.57 -2.66
C LYS A 256 0.68 16.55 -1.49
N ALA A 257 0.56 16.09 -0.25
CA ALA A 257 0.72 16.92 0.95
C ALA A 257 2.13 17.53 1.03
N GLU A 258 3.17 16.73 0.78
CA GLU A 258 4.56 17.19 0.74
C GLU A 258 4.78 18.26 -0.34
N SER A 259 4.30 18.01 -1.56
CA SER A 259 4.42 18.97 -2.66
C SER A 259 3.71 20.30 -2.35
N LEU A 260 2.50 20.24 -1.80
CA LEU A 260 1.74 21.44 -1.41
C LEU A 260 2.41 22.17 -0.25
N ALA A 261 2.99 21.45 0.72
CA ALA A 261 3.70 22.06 1.84
C ALA A 261 4.94 22.84 1.37
N LEU A 262 5.73 22.26 0.46
CA LEU A 262 6.90 22.92 -0.13
C LEU A 262 6.52 24.13 -0.98
N ALA A 263 5.35 24.10 -1.62
CA ALA A 263 4.80 25.22 -2.38
C ALA A 263 4.15 26.31 -1.50
N GLY A 264 4.04 26.11 -0.18
CA GLY A 264 3.32 27.02 0.72
C GLY A 264 1.81 27.06 0.47
N ALA A 265 1.24 25.99 -0.12
CA ALA A 265 -0.16 25.90 -0.53
C ALA A 265 -1.05 25.12 0.46
N LEU A 266 -0.48 24.60 1.54
CA LEU A 266 -1.27 24.05 2.65
C LEU A 266 -1.82 25.19 3.52
N PRO A 267 -3.05 25.07 4.07
CA PRO A 267 -3.56 26.05 5.03
C PRO A 267 -2.61 26.24 6.21
N GLU A 268 -2.49 27.49 6.69
CA GLU A 268 -1.68 27.83 7.87
C GLU A 268 -2.43 27.53 9.18
N ASP A 269 -3.75 27.73 9.19
CA ASP A 269 -4.60 27.39 10.32
C ASP A 269 -4.62 25.88 10.55
N ALA A 270 -4.45 25.47 11.81
CA ALA A 270 -4.28 24.06 12.17
C ALA A 270 -5.52 23.21 11.86
N GLU A 271 -6.72 23.73 12.15
CA GLU A 271 -7.96 23.00 11.90
C GLU A 271 -8.25 22.88 10.40
N ALA A 272 -8.09 23.98 9.66
CA ALA A 272 -8.26 24.01 8.21
C ALA A 272 -7.25 23.08 7.51
N ARG A 273 -6.01 23.04 8.01
CA ARG A 273 -4.96 22.16 7.50
C ARG A 273 -5.29 20.69 7.72
N LEU A 274 -5.69 20.31 8.92
CA LEU A 274 -6.09 18.92 9.22
C LEU A 274 -7.32 18.50 8.40
N ALA A 275 -8.32 19.39 8.25
CA ALA A 275 -9.48 19.12 7.39
C ALA A 275 -9.08 18.91 5.92
N PHE A 276 -8.14 19.70 5.41
CA PHE A 276 -7.63 19.55 4.06
C PHE A 276 -6.86 18.23 3.87
N LEU A 277 -5.98 17.88 4.81
CA LEU A 277 -5.24 16.62 4.79
C LEU A 277 -6.18 15.42 4.91
N GLN A 278 -7.21 15.51 5.75
CA GLN A 278 -8.26 14.50 5.83
C GLN A 278 -8.96 14.33 4.49
N GLN A 279 -9.25 15.43 3.77
CA GLN A 279 -9.85 15.33 2.44
C GLN A 279 -8.95 14.60 1.44
N LEU A 280 -7.63 14.84 1.46
CA LEU A 280 -6.69 14.08 0.63
C LEU A 280 -6.74 12.58 0.94
N LEU A 281 -6.82 12.22 2.22
CA LEU A 281 -6.94 10.83 2.64
C LEU A 281 -8.30 10.23 2.24
N ARG A 282 -9.40 10.99 2.30
CA ARG A 282 -10.72 10.54 1.82
C ARG A 282 -10.74 10.26 0.33
N ASP A 283 -10.09 11.11 -0.48
CA ASP A 283 -9.96 10.87 -1.92
C ASP A 283 -9.22 9.55 -2.20
N ALA A 284 -8.15 9.27 -1.44
CA ALA A 284 -7.43 8.01 -1.49
C ALA A 284 -8.25 6.84 -0.92
N GLY A 285 -9.04 7.06 0.14
CA GLY A 285 -9.92 6.08 0.74
C GLY A 285 -11.04 5.66 -0.21
N ASP A 286 -11.60 6.59 -0.96
CA ASP A 286 -12.57 6.31 -2.04
C ASP A 286 -11.95 5.49 -3.16
N LYS A 287 -10.67 5.72 -3.47
CA LYS A 287 -9.92 4.88 -4.42
C LYS A 287 -9.71 3.47 -3.85
N ALA A 288 -9.31 3.33 -2.59
CA ALA A 288 -9.17 2.04 -1.93
C ALA A 288 -10.49 1.26 -1.87
N ARG A 289 -11.61 1.91 -1.52
CA ARG A 289 -12.95 1.30 -1.54
C ARG A 289 -13.29 0.72 -2.91
N ARG A 290 -13.02 1.46 -4.00
CA ARG A 290 -13.25 0.99 -5.37
C ARG A 290 -12.30 -0.13 -5.80
N ASP A 291 -11.00 0.07 -5.60
CA ASP A 291 -9.96 -0.73 -6.24
C ASP A 291 -9.59 -1.97 -5.41
N MET A 292 -9.74 -1.91 -4.09
CA MET A 292 -9.47 -3.04 -3.18
C MET A 292 -10.75 -3.79 -2.81
N LEU A 293 -11.81 -3.06 -2.43
CA LEU A 293 -13.06 -3.66 -1.93
C LEU A 293 -14.13 -3.85 -3.00
N GLY A 294 -13.93 -3.29 -4.20
CA GLY A 294 -14.92 -3.37 -5.28
C GLY A 294 -16.19 -2.57 -5.00
N GLU A 295 -16.17 -1.64 -4.04
CA GLU A 295 -17.31 -0.80 -3.71
C GLU A 295 -17.60 0.16 -4.86
N ILE A 296 -18.79 0.07 -5.44
CA ILE A 296 -19.19 0.95 -6.52
C ILE A 296 -19.99 2.11 -5.92
N PRO A 297 -19.59 3.37 -6.13
CA PRO A 297 -20.33 4.52 -5.61
C PRO A 297 -21.81 4.47 -6.03
N PRO A 298 -22.75 4.83 -5.14
CA PRO A 298 -24.19 4.77 -5.42
C PRO A 298 -24.60 5.55 -6.67
N GLU A 299 -23.90 6.64 -6.98
CA GLU A 299 -24.11 7.46 -8.19
C GLU A 299 -23.76 6.70 -9.47
N VAL A 300 -22.62 6.01 -9.46
CA VAL A 300 -22.18 5.17 -10.59
C VAL A 300 -23.13 3.98 -10.76
N LEU A 301 -23.57 3.35 -9.66
CA LEU A 301 -24.59 2.31 -9.72
C LEU A 301 -25.91 2.82 -10.31
N ARG A 302 -26.38 4.01 -9.89
CA ARG A 302 -27.59 4.64 -10.44
C ARG A 302 -27.45 4.91 -11.94
N LEU A 303 -26.31 5.44 -12.39
CA LEU A 303 -26.05 5.67 -13.81
C LEU A 303 -26.02 4.35 -14.58
N ARG A 304 -25.27 3.34 -14.12
CA ARG A 304 -25.21 2.00 -14.73
C ARG A 304 -26.59 1.38 -14.86
N ARG A 305 -27.41 1.45 -13.80
CA ARG A 305 -28.79 0.95 -13.80
C ARG A 305 -29.68 1.69 -14.79
N ARG A 306 -29.59 3.02 -14.87
CA ARG A 306 -30.35 3.82 -15.85
C ARG A 306 -29.95 3.49 -17.29
N THR A 307 -28.65 3.43 -17.59
CA THR A 307 -28.15 3.06 -18.92
C THR A 307 -28.55 1.65 -19.31
N ALA A 308 -28.46 0.69 -18.38
CA ALA A 308 -28.90 -0.68 -18.60
C ALA A 308 -30.41 -0.76 -18.88
N LEU A 309 -31.23 -0.01 -18.14
CA LEU A 309 -32.67 0.06 -18.35
C LEU A 309 -33.02 0.64 -19.73
N VAL A 310 -32.38 1.74 -20.12
CA VAL A 310 -32.56 2.34 -21.45
C VAL A 310 -32.19 1.35 -22.55
N PHE A 311 -31.05 0.68 -22.43
CA PHE A 311 -30.61 -0.33 -23.37
C PHE A 311 -31.58 -1.51 -23.47
N LEU A 312 -32.08 -2.00 -22.33
CA LEU A 312 -33.05 -3.09 -22.26
C LEU A 312 -34.39 -2.70 -22.89
N LEU A 313 -34.85 -1.47 -22.68
CA LEU A 313 -36.07 -0.95 -23.32
C LEU A 313 -35.89 -0.79 -24.83
N LEU A 314 -34.75 -0.29 -25.30
CA LEU A 314 -34.47 -0.15 -26.73
C LEU A 314 -34.38 -1.51 -27.43
N THR A 315 -33.64 -2.44 -26.85
CA THR A 315 -33.51 -3.81 -27.40
C THR A 315 -34.83 -4.56 -27.36
N GLY A 316 -35.58 -4.49 -26.26
CA GLY A 316 -36.93 -5.06 -26.15
C GLY A 316 -37.89 -4.48 -27.17
N SER A 317 -37.89 -3.15 -27.35
CA SER A 317 -38.73 -2.47 -28.35
C SER A 317 -38.37 -2.89 -29.78
N LEU A 318 -37.08 -3.02 -30.08
CA LEU A 318 -36.61 -3.51 -31.39
C LEU A 318 -37.04 -4.95 -31.63
N PHE A 319 -36.91 -5.83 -30.64
CA PHE A 319 -37.37 -7.21 -30.73
C PHE A 319 -38.88 -7.30 -30.95
N ILE A 320 -39.68 -6.55 -30.18
CA ILE A 320 -41.14 -6.50 -30.34
C ILE A 320 -41.49 -5.99 -31.75
N TRP A 321 -40.79 -4.96 -32.23
CA TRP A 321 -41.00 -4.44 -33.58
C TRP A 321 -40.65 -5.47 -34.66
N LEU A 322 -39.52 -6.17 -34.54
CA LEU A 322 -39.11 -7.24 -35.45
C LEU A 322 -40.12 -8.39 -35.44
N LEU A 323 -40.58 -8.83 -34.26
CA LEU A 323 -41.57 -9.89 -34.13
C LEU A 323 -42.92 -9.48 -34.74
N ARG A 324 -43.39 -8.25 -34.52
CA ARG A 324 -44.60 -7.73 -35.17
C ARG A 324 -44.46 -7.69 -36.69
N ARG A 325 -43.29 -7.30 -37.20
CA ARG A 325 -43.01 -7.25 -38.64
C ARG A 325 -42.93 -8.64 -39.25
N ALA A 326 -42.29 -9.60 -38.57
CA ALA A 326 -42.25 -10.99 -38.97
C ALA A 326 -43.66 -11.60 -38.96
N ALA A 327 -44.43 -11.43 -37.88
CA ALA A 327 -45.80 -11.89 -37.79
C ALA A 327 -46.65 -11.36 -38.95
N LYS A 328 -46.57 -10.06 -39.26
CA LYS A 328 -47.27 -9.45 -40.41
C LYS A 328 -46.82 -9.99 -41.77
N ALA A 329 -45.57 -10.42 -41.91
CA ALA A 329 -45.05 -11.01 -43.15
C ALA A 329 -45.47 -12.48 -43.31
N PHE A 330 -45.79 -13.17 -42.22
CA PHE A 330 -46.21 -14.58 -42.20
C PHE A 330 -47.73 -14.77 -42.00
N THR A 331 -48.51 -13.72 -41.72
CA THR A 331 -49.98 -13.78 -41.80
C THR A 331 -50.42 -13.75 -43.28
N PRO A 332 -51.16 -14.77 -43.76
CA PRO A 332 -51.52 -14.86 -45.17
C PRO A 332 -52.59 -13.80 -45.51
N GLY A 333 -52.23 -12.84 -46.35
CA GLY A 333 -53.16 -12.11 -47.21
C GLY A 333 -53.18 -12.76 -48.59
N GLU A 334 -54.31 -12.67 -49.30
CA GLU A 334 -54.55 -13.27 -50.62
C GLU A 334 -53.30 -13.20 -51.53
N LEU A 335 -52.80 -14.39 -51.91
CA LEU A 335 -51.62 -14.56 -52.76
C LEU A 335 -51.96 -14.13 -54.19
N GLU A 336 -51.73 -12.86 -54.52
CA GLU A 336 -51.46 -12.48 -55.91
C GLU A 336 -50.03 -12.89 -56.26
N VAL A 337 -49.92 -13.98 -57.04
CA VAL A 337 -48.69 -14.40 -57.68
C VAL A 337 -48.36 -13.41 -58.80
N GLY A 338 -47.47 -12.45 -58.53
CA GLY A 338 -47.03 -11.52 -59.56
C GLY A 338 -45.99 -10.49 -59.12
N ARG A 339 -44.76 -10.67 -59.65
CA ARG A 339 -43.61 -9.73 -59.71
C ARG A 339 -42.75 -9.59 -58.47
N GLU A 340 -41.44 -9.79 -58.67
CA GLU A 340 -40.38 -9.40 -57.72
C GLU A 340 -40.53 -7.93 -57.33
N ALA A 341 -40.96 -7.67 -56.10
CA ALA A 341 -41.03 -6.33 -55.56
C ALA A 341 -39.60 -5.81 -55.26
N PRO A 342 -39.19 -4.62 -55.75
CA PRO A 342 -37.84 -4.07 -55.57
C PRO A 342 -37.42 -3.80 -54.12
N GLY A 343 -38.31 -4.05 -53.15
CA GLY A 343 -38.09 -3.83 -51.72
C GLY A 343 -37.61 -5.06 -50.93
N VAL A 344 -37.78 -6.29 -51.44
CA VAL A 344 -37.46 -7.51 -50.67
C VAL A 344 -35.96 -7.62 -50.36
N ARG A 345 -35.09 -7.24 -51.32
CA ARG A 345 -33.64 -7.17 -51.09
C ARG A 345 -33.26 -6.14 -50.01
N ARG A 346 -33.93 -4.98 -49.97
CA ARG A 346 -33.67 -3.95 -48.94
C ARG A 346 -34.08 -4.44 -47.54
N ILE A 347 -35.14 -5.25 -47.45
CA ILE A 347 -35.57 -5.88 -46.20
C ILE A 347 -34.58 -6.97 -45.78
N ALA A 348 -34.09 -7.79 -46.71
CA ALA A 348 -33.05 -8.78 -46.45
C ALA A 348 -31.75 -8.14 -45.95
N TYR A 349 -31.29 -7.04 -46.58
CA TYR A 349 -30.14 -6.27 -46.10
C TYR A 349 -30.41 -5.62 -44.73
N GLY A 350 -31.64 -5.16 -44.47
CA GLY A 350 -32.04 -4.64 -43.17
C GLY A 350 -32.06 -5.69 -42.05
N LEU A 351 -32.39 -6.95 -42.36
CA LEU A 351 -32.33 -8.07 -41.41
C LEU A 351 -30.90 -8.59 -41.19
N LEU A 352 -30.03 -8.47 -42.20
CA LEU A 352 -28.61 -8.81 -42.12
C LEU A 352 -27.77 -7.71 -41.44
N ALA A 353 -28.23 -6.46 -41.47
CA ALA A 353 -27.50 -5.32 -40.93
C ALA A 353 -27.10 -5.45 -39.44
N PRO A 354 -27.96 -5.94 -38.51
CA PRO A 354 -27.55 -6.14 -37.12
C PRO A 354 -26.45 -7.19 -36.97
N ALA A 355 -26.52 -8.30 -37.73
CA ALA A 355 -25.51 -9.35 -37.70
C ALA A 355 -24.17 -8.86 -38.25
N LEU A 356 -24.19 -8.15 -39.40
CA LEU A 356 -23.00 -7.55 -39.99
C LEU A 356 -22.41 -6.44 -39.10
N ALA A 357 -23.24 -5.61 -38.48
CA ALA A 357 -22.79 -4.58 -37.53
C ALA A 357 -22.17 -5.20 -36.27
N THR A 358 -22.72 -6.31 -35.78
CA THR A 358 -22.19 -7.03 -34.63
C THR A 358 -20.84 -7.67 -34.95
N ILE A 359 -20.71 -8.32 -36.12
CA ILE A 359 -19.42 -8.85 -36.60
C ILE A 359 -18.40 -7.71 -36.76
N PHE A 360 -18.80 -6.60 -37.37
CA PHE A 360 -17.93 -5.43 -37.53
C PHE A 360 -17.46 -4.87 -36.18
N LEU A 361 -18.38 -4.68 -35.23
CA LEU A 361 -18.08 -4.13 -33.91
C LEU A 361 -17.19 -5.05 -33.06
N TRP A 362 -17.41 -6.37 -33.11
CA TRP A 362 -16.71 -7.30 -32.21
C TRP A 362 -15.48 -7.96 -32.82
N HIS A 363 -15.41 -8.13 -34.14
CA HIS A 363 -14.24 -8.73 -34.78
C HIS A 363 -13.32 -7.68 -35.40
N TYR A 364 -13.85 -6.63 -36.02
CA TYR A 364 -13.03 -5.68 -36.77
C TYR A 364 -12.60 -4.46 -35.95
N VAL A 365 -13.41 -3.94 -35.03
CA VAL A 365 -13.00 -2.81 -34.17
C VAL A 365 -11.83 -3.18 -33.23
N PRO A 366 -11.81 -4.36 -32.56
CA PRO A 366 -10.64 -4.75 -31.78
C PRO A 366 -9.39 -4.96 -32.63
N LEU A 367 -9.54 -5.42 -33.87
CA LEU A 367 -8.45 -5.62 -34.82
C LEU A 367 -7.85 -4.29 -35.28
N VAL A 368 -8.70 -3.30 -35.59
CA VAL A 368 -8.27 -1.93 -35.93
C VAL A 368 -7.63 -1.25 -34.72
N ARG A 369 -8.19 -1.41 -33.51
CA ARG A 369 -7.55 -0.93 -32.27
C ARG A 369 -6.21 -1.60 -32.02
N GLY A 370 -6.13 -2.92 -32.22
CA GLY A 370 -4.88 -3.68 -32.14
C GLY A 370 -3.83 -3.18 -33.11
N LEU A 371 -4.24 -2.90 -34.36
CA LEU A 371 -3.39 -2.31 -35.37
C LEU A 371 -2.93 -0.90 -34.99
N MET A 372 -3.83 -0.05 -34.47
CA MET A 372 -3.45 1.29 -33.98
C MET A 372 -2.48 1.21 -32.79
N MET A 373 -2.68 0.28 -31.86
CA MET A 373 -1.77 0.04 -30.74
C MET A 373 -0.38 -0.43 -31.22
N ALA A 374 -0.29 -1.12 -32.36
CA ALA A 374 1.00 -1.50 -32.93
C ALA A 374 1.83 -0.32 -33.45
N PHE A 375 1.22 0.85 -33.66
CA PHE A 375 1.87 2.10 -34.06
C PHE A 375 1.84 3.16 -32.95
N GLN A 376 1.52 2.75 -31.72
CA GLN A 376 1.55 3.61 -30.54
C GLN A 376 2.49 3.02 -29.51
N ASP A 377 3.23 3.88 -28.81
CA ASP A 377 3.98 3.47 -27.60
C ASP A 377 2.97 3.33 -26.45
N TYR A 378 2.27 2.19 -26.44
CA TYR A 378 1.10 1.98 -25.60
C TYR A 378 1.49 1.86 -24.12
N ARG A 379 1.05 2.83 -23.30
CA ARG A 379 1.26 2.83 -21.84
C ARG A 379 -0.05 2.52 -21.13
N LEU A 380 -0.03 1.49 -20.26
CA LEU A 380 -1.18 1.06 -19.46
C LEU A 380 -1.66 2.13 -18.45
N LEU A 381 -0.79 3.09 -18.08
CA LEU A 381 -1.11 4.22 -17.22
C LEU A 381 -0.46 5.49 -17.80
N GLY A 382 -1.30 6.44 -18.25
CA GLY A 382 -0.87 7.71 -18.88
C GLY A 382 -1.44 7.92 -20.29
N GLY A 383 -1.10 9.03 -20.94
CA GLY A 383 -1.41 9.26 -22.36
C GLY A 383 -0.47 8.46 -23.27
N SER A 384 -1.02 7.75 -24.26
CA SER A 384 -0.22 7.03 -25.27
C SER A 384 0.17 7.98 -26.41
N GLU A 385 1.42 7.93 -26.87
CA GLU A 385 1.94 8.73 -27.99
C GLU A 385 2.11 7.86 -29.24
N TRP A 386 1.92 8.46 -30.41
CA TRP A 386 2.11 7.78 -31.70
C TRP A 386 3.61 7.71 -32.04
N VAL A 387 4.05 6.56 -32.55
CA VAL A 387 5.45 6.33 -32.98
C VAL A 387 5.68 6.85 -34.38
#